data_AF-A0A1Q3WGV3-F1
#
_entry.id   AF-A0A1Q3WGV3-F1
#
_cell.length_a   1.000
_cell.length_b   1.000
_cell.length_c   1.000
_cell.angle_alpha   90.00
_cell.angle_beta   90.00
_cell.angle_gamma   90.00
#
_symmetry.space_group_name_H-M   'P 1'
#
loop_
_entity.id
_entity.type
_entity.pdbx_description
1 polymer ?
#
loop_
_entity_poly.entity_id
_entity_poly.type
_entity_poly.pdbx_seq_one_letter_code
_entity_poly.pdbx_strand_id
1 'polypeptide(L)'
;MKKLYSFLIILLALIASMCTGTNDNGVPIRSIMKIGLFDSLAVDYEDDARRLPENLRELCDVLVSDTRDCKHTFILEPTLYRIDLEKNLSLKTTIEKGGAKNIYNPKVIGKLIQKHFEELEIPKIFTERSSSSKTSLEQLNSFLKINSLLDSIIIFNENSSLEYYILNGKKYRIFTTIADVRNYITSILCQSPKTNFSFLINPPTLNEQQKVPLTLDIKEVNCETGKITLVTTGGDGSSIRFSADGLQKGSHDNEFIIPKSQRKGQVFNFLAIQGEITRKINYTTSCPQLVKPTIGRQGKVVSTLTGINGDLTIMKGSEGCDLCTRYYSATDNLGRIHEVKEKNSITCCPCGKTIEMKGKTYRMECGESGNRLALVE
;
A
#
# COMPACT_ATOMS: atom_id res chain seq x y z
N MET A 1 36.16 -24.78 29.10
CA MET A 1 34.93 -24.26 28.46
C MET A 1 33.94 -23.52 29.38
N LYS A 2 34.01 -23.62 30.72
CA LYS A 2 33.06 -22.91 31.63
C LYS A 2 33.32 -21.40 31.84
N LYS A 3 34.48 -20.86 31.47
CA LYS A 3 34.82 -19.43 31.69
C LYS A 3 34.35 -18.48 30.58
N LEU A 4 34.01 -18.97 29.38
CA LEU A 4 33.48 -18.12 28.29
C LEU A 4 31.99 -17.78 28.49
N TYR A 5 31.21 -18.68 29.10
CA TYR A 5 29.77 -18.46 29.33
C TYR A 5 29.49 -17.37 30.36
N SER A 6 30.38 -17.17 31.34
CA SER A 6 30.21 -16.13 32.36
C SER A 6 30.44 -14.72 31.82
N PHE A 7 31.27 -14.56 30.78
CA PHE A 7 31.51 -13.26 30.15
C PHE A 7 30.36 -12.85 29.21
N LEU A 8 29.73 -13.83 28.54
CA LEU A 8 28.58 -13.58 27.66
C LEU A 8 27.33 -13.16 28.45
N ILE A 9 27.11 -13.71 29.65
CA ILE A 9 25.95 -13.36 30.50
C ILE A 9 26.12 -11.97 31.12
N ILE A 10 27.35 -11.56 31.49
CA ILE A 10 27.62 -10.20 31.99
C ILE A 10 27.50 -9.17 30.86
N LEU A 11 27.89 -9.51 29.63
CA LEU A 11 27.72 -8.64 28.47
C LEU A 11 26.24 -8.50 28.07
N LEU A 12 25.42 -9.56 28.16
CA LEU A 12 23.97 -9.46 27.95
C LEU A 12 23.24 -8.71 29.07
N ALA A 13 23.71 -8.80 30.32
CA ALA A 13 23.13 -8.06 31.44
C ALA A 13 23.43 -6.54 31.37
N LEU A 14 24.57 -6.14 30.80
CA LEU A 14 24.92 -4.74 30.55
C LEU A 14 24.12 -4.11 29.38
N ILE A 15 23.57 -4.93 28.47
CA ILE A 15 22.70 -4.45 27.38
C ILE A 15 21.24 -4.32 27.88
N ALA A 16 20.83 -5.11 28.88
CA ALA A 16 19.48 -5.07 29.44
C ALA A 16 19.22 -3.94 30.45
N SER A 17 20.27 -3.27 30.98
CA SER A 17 20.10 -2.19 31.99
C SER A 17 19.94 -0.78 31.40
N MET A 18 19.80 -0.63 30.07
CA MET A 18 19.66 0.69 29.42
C MET A 18 18.22 1.09 29.10
N CYS A 19 17.22 0.31 29.50
CA CYS A 19 15.80 0.61 29.24
C CYS A 19 15.00 1.06 30.47
N THR A 20 15.65 1.59 31.52
CA THR A 20 14.92 2.42 32.50
C THR A 20 14.69 3.77 31.84
N GLY A 21 13.56 3.90 31.14
CA GLY A 21 13.11 5.16 30.55
C GLY A 21 13.00 6.22 31.63
N THR A 22 14.05 7.02 31.78
CA THR A 22 13.99 8.26 32.54
C THR A 22 12.91 9.10 31.88
N ASN A 23 11.91 9.53 32.65
CA ASN A 23 10.97 10.58 32.26
C ASN A 23 11.76 11.89 32.13
N ASP A 24 12.64 11.94 31.13
CA ASP A 24 13.48 13.08 30.89
C ASP A 24 12.55 14.13 30.29
N ASN A 25 12.18 15.10 31.11
CA ASN A 25 11.39 16.28 30.73
C ASN A 25 12.23 17.23 29.84
N GLY A 26 13.15 16.69 29.06
CA GLY A 26 14.03 17.42 28.16
C GLY A 26 13.20 18.20 27.15
N VAL A 27 13.60 19.45 26.92
CA VAL A 27 12.98 20.30 25.90
C VAL A 27 13.13 19.59 24.54
N PRO A 28 12.03 19.40 23.78
CA PRO A 28 12.11 18.71 22.50
C PRO A 28 13.03 19.43 21.53
N ILE A 29 13.81 18.67 20.76
CA ILE A 29 14.70 19.22 19.74
C ILE A 29 13.89 19.47 18.48
N ARG A 30 13.96 20.69 17.95
CA ARG A 30 13.22 21.12 16.76
C ARG A 30 14.12 21.08 15.53
N SER A 31 13.59 20.51 14.45
CA SER A 31 14.21 20.47 13.12
C SER A 31 13.23 20.96 12.08
N ILE A 32 13.74 21.53 10.99
CA ILE A 32 12.91 22.04 9.89
C ILE A 32 12.70 20.92 8.87
N MET A 33 11.47 20.76 8.38
CA MET A 33 11.15 19.89 7.26
C MET A 33 10.52 20.70 6.12
N LYS A 34 11.17 20.72 4.97
CA LYS A 34 10.70 21.41 3.77
C LYS A 34 10.13 20.39 2.82
N ILE A 35 8.83 20.46 2.54
CA ILE A 35 8.14 19.52 1.67
C ILE A 35 7.98 20.18 0.30
N GLY A 36 8.79 19.76 -0.67
CA GLY A 36 8.79 20.28 -2.03
C GLY A 36 7.75 19.60 -2.92
N LEU A 37 6.86 20.39 -3.50
CA LEU A 37 5.86 20.01 -4.49
C LEU A 37 6.19 20.66 -5.84
N PHE A 38 6.14 19.89 -6.91
CA PHE A 38 6.44 20.36 -8.27
C PHE A 38 5.21 20.68 -9.11
N ASP A 39 4.06 20.12 -8.73
CA ASP A 39 2.78 20.33 -9.38
C ASP A 39 1.71 20.59 -8.32
N SER A 40 0.45 20.67 -8.74
CA SER A 40 -0.72 20.65 -7.88
C SER A 40 -0.64 19.50 -6.88
N LEU A 41 -0.88 19.84 -5.62
CA LEU A 41 -1.15 18.87 -4.57
C LEU A 41 -2.49 18.19 -4.87
N ALA A 42 -2.48 16.87 -5.02
CA ALA A 42 -3.71 16.09 -4.97
C ALA A 42 -4.34 16.29 -3.58
N VAL A 43 -5.63 16.58 -3.54
CA VAL A 43 -6.37 16.83 -2.30
C VAL A 43 -7.63 16.00 -2.28
N ASP A 44 -8.04 15.61 -1.08
CA ASP A 44 -9.35 14.99 -0.87
C ASP A 44 -10.38 16.11 -0.67
N TYR A 45 -11.58 15.91 -1.22
CA TYR A 45 -12.70 16.82 -1.04
C TYR A 45 -13.66 16.24 -0.01
N GLU A 46 -13.77 16.90 1.14
CA GLU A 46 -14.70 16.55 2.22
C GLU A 46 -15.47 17.82 2.59
N ASP A 47 -16.79 17.83 2.43
CA ASP A 47 -17.66 18.99 2.72
C ASP A 47 -17.18 20.31 2.09
N ASP A 48 -16.84 20.28 0.79
CA ASP A 48 -16.25 21.40 0.02
C ASP A 48 -14.86 21.88 0.50
N ALA A 49 -14.30 21.29 1.56
CA ALA A 49 -12.96 21.57 2.04
C ALA A 49 -11.91 20.73 1.29
N ARG A 50 -10.76 21.34 0.97
CA ARG A 50 -9.60 20.68 0.36
C ARG A 50 -8.68 20.16 1.46
N ARG A 51 -8.64 18.85 1.65
CA ARG A 51 -7.83 18.18 2.67
C ARG A 51 -6.54 17.62 2.08
N LEU A 52 -5.55 17.40 2.93
CA LEU A 52 -4.36 16.66 2.53
C LEU A 52 -4.73 15.21 2.15
N PRO A 53 -4.08 14.61 1.15
CA PRO A 53 -4.28 13.20 0.82
C PRO A 53 -3.80 12.31 1.96
N GLU A 54 -4.37 11.11 2.08
CA GLU A 54 -4.09 10.15 3.16
C GLU A 54 -2.59 9.91 3.38
N ASN A 55 -1.81 9.72 2.32
CA ASN A 55 -0.36 9.53 2.41
C ASN A 55 0.39 10.74 3.03
N LEU A 56 -0.10 11.97 2.83
CA LEU A 56 0.44 13.16 3.50
C LEU A 56 -0.11 13.34 4.92
N ARG A 57 -1.30 12.83 5.22
CA ARG A 57 -1.80 12.73 6.60
C ARG A 57 -0.94 11.75 7.40
N GLU A 58 -0.56 10.61 6.82
CA GLU A 58 0.37 9.65 7.45
C GLU A 58 1.74 10.25 7.74
N LEU A 59 2.15 11.28 6.99
CA LEU A 59 3.38 12.02 7.27
C LEU A 59 3.33 12.68 8.66
N CYS A 60 2.15 12.91 9.25
CA CYS A 60 2.03 13.42 10.63
C CYS A 60 2.81 12.60 11.64
N ASP A 61 2.81 11.28 11.47
CA ASP A 61 3.54 10.38 12.36
C ASP A 61 5.06 10.52 12.20
N VAL A 62 5.53 11.02 11.06
CA VAL A 62 6.95 11.36 10.83
C VAL A 62 7.31 12.64 11.57
N LEU A 63 6.36 13.57 11.70
CA LEU A 63 6.59 14.87 12.32
C LEU A 63 6.83 14.79 13.83
N VAL A 64 6.36 13.73 14.47
CA VAL A 64 6.55 13.46 15.90
C VAL A 64 7.13 12.07 16.08
N SER A 65 8.45 12.00 16.18
CA SER A 65 9.15 10.77 16.49
C SER A 65 9.22 10.60 18.02
N ASP A 66 8.26 9.88 18.59
CA ASP A 66 8.36 9.32 19.96
C ASP A 66 9.06 7.95 19.86
N THR A 67 10.30 7.96 19.38
CA THR A 67 11.07 6.73 19.22
C THR A 67 11.82 6.46 20.51
N ARG A 68 11.42 5.39 21.18
CA ARG A 68 12.01 4.92 22.46
C ARG A 68 13.51 4.67 22.37
N ASP A 69 14.02 4.49 21.16
CA ASP A 69 15.42 4.17 20.88
C ASP A 69 16.32 5.40 20.95
N CYS A 70 15.75 6.62 20.99
CA CYS A 70 16.50 7.86 20.97
C CYS A 70 16.26 8.62 22.28
N LYS A 71 17.34 9.05 22.94
CA LYS A 71 17.28 9.75 24.26
C LYS A 71 16.54 11.09 24.23
N HIS A 72 16.07 11.52 23.07
CA HIS A 72 15.48 12.83 22.85
C HIS A 72 14.21 12.69 22.03
N THR A 73 13.23 13.55 22.32
CA THR A 73 12.07 13.72 21.45
C THR A 73 12.35 14.78 20.41
N PHE A 74 11.98 14.49 19.17
CA PHE A 74 12.16 15.38 18.03
C PHE A 74 10.82 15.90 17.52
N ILE A 75 10.82 17.15 17.09
CA ILE A 75 9.68 17.78 16.43
C ILE A 75 10.16 18.30 15.09
N LEU A 76 9.55 17.83 14.01
CA LEU A 76 9.75 18.41 12.70
C LEU A 76 8.72 19.52 12.49
N GLU A 77 9.19 20.67 12.01
CA GLU A 77 8.35 21.80 11.64
C GLU A 77 8.15 21.80 10.12
N PRO A 78 7.05 21.23 9.61
CA PRO A 78 6.86 21.11 8.17
C PRO A 78 6.40 22.41 7.53
N THR A 79 6.97 22.69 6.37
CA THR A 79 6.55 23.78 5.47
C THR A 79 6.40 23.20 4.07
N LEU A 80 5.21 23.33 3.49
CA LEU A 80 4.96 22.96 2.09
C LEU A 80 5.51 24.06 1.18
N TYR A 81 6.22 23.68 0.13
CA TYR A 81 6.74 24.56 -0.90
C TYR A 81 6.19 24.15 -2.27
N ARG A 82 5.42 25.03 -2.90
CA ARG A 82 5.11 24.94 -4.35
C ARG A 82 6.30 25.54 -5.10
N ILE A 83 7.21 24.67 -5.52
CA ILE A 83 8.49 25.05 -6.13
C ILE A 83 8.24 25.77 -7.46
N ASP A 84 7.22 25.34 -8.20
CA ASP A 84 6.78 25.91 -9.47
C ASP A 84 6.23 27.34 -9.34
N LEU A 85 5.62 27.68 -8.21
CA LEU A 85 5.02 28.99 -7.93
C LEU A 85 5.81 29.86 -6.94
N GLU A 86 6.91 29.33 -6.40
CA GLU A 86 7.70 29.95 -5.33
C GLU A 86 6.84 30.36 -4.10
N LYS A 87 5.81 29.55 -3.80
CA LYS A 87 4.93 29.76 -2.63
C LYS A 87 5.24 28.76 -1.54
N ASN A 88 5.06 29.19 -0.29
CA ASN A 88 5.18 28.31 0.87
C ASN A 88 3.96 28.42 1.79
N LEU A 89 3.69 27.33 2.51
CA LEU A 89 2.65 27.22 3.52
C LEU A 89 3.27 26.55 4.75
N SER A 90 3.54 27.35 5.78
CA SER A 90 4.01 26.84 7.07
C SER A 90 2.85 26.19 7.83
N LEU A 91 2.94 24.89 8.05
CA LEU A 91 1.89 24.15 8.75
C LEU A 91 1.95 24.39 10.26
N LYS A 92 3.12 24.78 10.77
CA LYS A 92 3.35 25.17 12.18
C LYS A 92 2.37 26.24 12.65
N THR A 93 2.21 27.31 11.86
CA THR A 93 1.38 28.46 12.27
C THR A 93 -0.10 28.10 12.37
N THR A 94 -0.56 27.11 11.62
CA THR A 94 -1.93 26.58 11.73
C THR A 94 -2.09 25.74 13.00
N ILE A 95 -1.08 24.95 13.35
CA ILE A 95 -1.08 24.07 14.53
C ILE A 95 -0.97 24.86 15.83
N GLU A 96 -0.16 25.92 15.87
CA GLU A 96 0.07 26.72 17.10
C GLU A 96 -1.06 27.72 17.40
N LYS A 97 -1.93 28.03 16.42
CA LYS A 97 -3.09 28.93 16.61
C LYS A 97 -4.16 28.39 17.58
N GLY A 98 -4.12 27.11 17.94
CA GLY A 98 -5.07 26.46 18.85
C GLY A 98 -4.99 26.86 20.34
N GLY A 99 -4.14 27.81 20.73
CA GLY A 99 -4.12 28.38 22.09
C GLY A 99 -3.72 27.40 23.21
N ALA A 100 -3.07 26.28 22.89
CA ALA A 100 -2.69 25.27 23.87
C ALA A 100 -1.60 25.80 24.82
N LYS A 101 -1.84 25.68 26.14
CA LYS A 101 -0.90 26.17 27.18
C LYS A 101 0.39 25.35 27.32
N ASN A 102 0.56 24.25 26.60
CA ASN A 102 1.73 23.37 26.72
C ASN A 102 2.24 22.85 25.35
N ILE A 103 2.68 23.79 24.51
CA ILE A 103 3.32 23.52 23.20
C ILE A 103 4.76 22.97 23.31
N TYR A 104 5.19 22.55 24.50
CA TYR A 104 6.50 21.94 24.73
C TYR A 104 6.40 20.44 25.04
N ASN A 105 5.20 19.93 25.32
CA ASN A 105 5.01 18.50 25.51
C ASN A 105 4.82 17.80 24.14
N PRO A 106 5.70 16.86 23.76
CA PRO A 106 5.61 16.17 22.47
C PRO A 106 4.28 15.46 22.22
N LYS A 107 3.66 14.89 23.26
CA LYS A 107 2.36 14.22 23.12
C LYS A 107 1.24 15.22 22.83
N VAL A 108 1.33 16.43 23.40
CA VAL A 108 0.39 17.52 23.10
C VAL A 108 0.62 18.00 21.67
N ILE A 109 1.87 18.17 21.26
CA ILE A 109 2.23 18.61 19.91
C ILE A 109 1.81 17.58 18.87
N GLY A 110 2.04 16.29 19.09
CA GLY A 110 1.58 15.22 18.20
C GLY A 110 0.06 15.19 18.04
N LYS A 111 -0.69 15.32 19.14
CA LYS A 111 -2.16 15.43 19.07
C LYS A 111 -2.63 16.68 18.35
N LEU A 112 -1.97 17.82 18.56
CA LEU A 112 -2.28 19.07 17.87
C LEU A 112 -1.95 18.99 16.38
N ILE A 113 -0.80 18.40 16.03
CA ILE A 113 -0.40 18.15 14.65
C ILE A 113 -1.46 17.27 13.98
N GLN A 114 -1.77 16.11 14.56
CA GLN A 114 -2.75 15.18 14.00
C GLN A 114 -4.11 15.85 13.79
N LYS A 115 -4.66 16.46 14.84
CA LYS A 115 -5.96 17.14 14.77
C LYS A 115 -5.98 18.25 13.72
N HIS A 116 -4.98 19.13 13.74
CA HIS A 116 -4.96 20.28 12.83
C HIS A 116 -4.55 19.91 11.41
N PHE A 117 -3.86 18.79 11.19
CA PHE A 117 -3.59 18.26 9.85
C PHE A 117 -4.86 17.69 9.21
N GLU A 118 -5.67 16.95 9.97
CA GLU A 118 -6.98 16.47 9.51
C GLU A 118 -7.90 17.65 9.15
N GLU A 119 -7.88 18.70 9.97
CA GLU A 119 -8.68 19.92 9.76
C GLU A 119 -8.00 20.97 8.86
N LEU A 120 -6.82 20.69 8.28
CA LEU A 120 -6.09 21.67 7.48
C LEU A 120 -6.80 21.88 6.13
N GLU A 121 -7.24 23.10 5.87
CA GLU A 121 -7.68 23.49 4.52
C GLU A 121 -6.47 23.91 3.68
N ILE A 122 -6.28 23.23 2.54
CA ILE A 122 -5.21 23.57 1.61
C ILE A 122 -5.64 24.75 0.73
N PRO A 123 -4.86 25.85 0.69
CA PRO A 123 -5.17 26.99 -0.17
C PRO A 123 -5.23 26.59 -1.64
N LYS A 124 -6.15 27.19 -2.39
CA LYS A 124 -6.38 26.91 -3.83
C LYS A 124 -5.10 26.93 -4.67
N ILE A 125 -4.19 27.86 -4.36
CA ILE A 125 -2.92 28.00 -5.08
C ILE A 125 -2.02 26.76 -4.98
N PHE A 126 -2.20 25.91 -3.96
CA PHE A 126 -1.49 24.65 -3.82
C PHE A 126 -2.16 23.50 -4.57
N THR A 127 -3.43 23.62 -4.93
CA THR A 127 -4.21 22.57 -5.63
C THR A 127 -4.38 22.84 -7.13
N GLU A 128 -4.18 24.09 -7.56
CA GLU A 128 -4.25 24.45 -8.98
C GLU A 128 -2.95 24.08 -9.69
N ARG A 129 -3.09 23.50 -10.89
CA ARG A 129 -1.97 23.28 -11.81
C ARG A 129 -1.41 24.63 -12.23
N SER A 130 -0.09 24.73 -12.23
CA SER A 130 0.58 25.92 -12.75
C SER A 130 0.57 25.91 -14.27
N SER A 131 0.32 27.06 -14.88
CA SER A 131 0.51 27.29 -16.32
C SER A 131 1.95 27.65 -16.69
N SER A 132 2.86 27.68 -15.70
CA SER A 132 4.26 28.04 -15.87
C SER A 132 4.97 27.09 -16.84
N SER A 133 5.55 27.66 -17.90
CA SER A 133 6.39 26.95 -18.88
C SER A 133 7.84 26.75 -18.45
N LYS A 134 8.25 27.23 -17.27
CA LYS A 134 9.63 27.02 -16.78
C LYS A 134 9.90 25.52 -16.63
N THR A 135 11.11 25.11 -17.00
CA THR A 135 11.52 23.71 -16.86
C THR A 135 11.53 23.35 -15.37
N SER A 136 10.77 22.33 -14.98
CA SER A 136 10.63 21.92 -13.57
C SER A 136 11.98 21.59 -12.90
N LEU A 137 12.98 21.25 -13.72
CA LEU A 137 14.35 20.98 -13.28
C LEU A 137 15.12 22.25 -12.86
N GLU A 138 15.03 23.35 -13.62
CA GLU A 138 15.69 24.59 -13.21
C GLU A 138 15.14 25.10 -11.88
N GLN A 139 13.82 24.99 -11.70
CA GLN A 139 13.15 25.36 -10.45
C GLN A 139 13.59 24.45 -9.30
N LEU A 140 13.72 23.13 -9.55
CA LEU A 140 14.27 22.20 -8.57
C LEU A 140 15.68 22.59 -8.13
N ASN A 141 16.57 22.82 -9.08
CA ASN A 141 17.96 23.16 -8.81
C ASN A 141 18.06 24.49 -8.05
N SER A 142 17.24 25.48 -8.41
CA SER A 142 17.14 26.73 -7.68
C SER A 142 16.66 26.51 -6.24
N PHE A 143 15.58 25.74 -6.06
CA PHE A 143 15.05 25.40 -4.74
C PHE A 143 16.10 24.72 -3.86
N LEU A 144 16.85 23.75 -4.40
CA LEU A 144 17.86 23.03 -3.64
C LEU A 144 19.05 23.91 -3.26
N LYS A 145 19.49 24.76 -4.18
CA LYS A 145 20.61 25.68 -3.96
C LYS A 145 20.28 26.71 -2.88
N ILE A 146 19.06 27.24 -2.89
CA ILE A 146 18.63 28.30 -1.97
C ILE A 146 18.17 27.72 -0.63
N ASN A 147 17.36 26.68 -0.67
CA ASN A 147 16.62 26.21 0.50
C ASN A 147 17.19 24.91 1.10
N SER A 148 18.02 24.14 0.40
CA SER A 148 18.34 22.75 0.83
C SER A 148 19.84 22.41 0.82
N LEU A 149 20.73 23.40 0.79
CA LEU A 149 22.17 23.15 0.59
C LEU A 149 22.78 22.23 1.64
N LEU A 150 22.32 22.31 2.89
CA LEU A 150 22.80 21.53 4.03
C LEU A 150 21.76 20.53 4.56
N ASP A 151 20.61 20.43 3.88
CA ASP A 151 19.51 19.60 4.33
C ASP A 151 19.72 18.16 3.87
N SER A 152 19.26 17.20 4.67
CA SER A 152 19.14 15.82 4.22
C SER A 152 17.99 15.71 3.23
N ILE A 153 18.32 15.40 1.97
CA ILE A 153 17.33 15.28 0.90
C ILE A 153 16.71 13.88 0.95
N ILE A 154 15.39 13.83 0.89
CA ILE A 154 14.58 12.61 0.88
C ILE A 154 13.70 12.66 -0.37
N ILE A 155 13.68 11.57 -1.13
CA ILE A 155 12.87 11.45 -2.33
C ILE A 155 11.75 10.46 -2.06
N PHE A 156 10.50 10.91 -2.15
CA PHE A 156 9.33 10.04 -2.01
C PHE A 156 8.58 9.94 -3.32
N ASN A 157 8.32 8.71 -3.76
CA ASN A 157 7.53 8.43 -4.94
C ASN A 157 6.86 7.06 -4.79
N GLU A 158 5.57 7.08 -4.48
CA GLU A 158 4.75 5.90 -4.17
C GLU A 158 4.71 4.87 -5.31
N ASN A 159 4.80 5.33 -6.55
CA ASN A 159 4.67 4.50 -7.76
C ASN A 159 5.99 4.30 -8.50
N SER A 160 7.13 4.63 -7.89
CA SER A 160 8.41 4.46 -8.56
C SER A 160 8.85 3.00 -8.56
N SER A 161 9.23 2.50 -9.73
CA SER A 161 10.02 1.27 -9.86
C SER A 161 11.52 1.52 -9.72
N LEU A 162 11.93 2.80 -9.61
CA LEU A 162 13.34 3.17 -9.49
C LEU A 162 13.77 3.11 -8.02
N GLU A 163 14.96 2.56 -7.78
CA GLU A 163 15.56 2.53 -6.44
C GLU A 163 16.23 3.87 -6.07
N TYR A 164 16.72 4.61 -7.08
CA TYR A 164 17.46 5.85 -6.90
C TYR A 164 17.01 6.98 -7.83
N TYR A 165 17.12 8.20 -7.33
CA TYR A 165 16.96 9.45 -8.04
C TYR A 165 18.32 10.17 -8.16
N ILE A 166 18.70 10.62 -9.36
CA ILE A 166 20.04 11.18 -9.61
C ILE A 166 19.98 12.69 -9.73
N LEU A 167 20.23 13.42 -8.65
CA LEU A 167 20.13 14.88 -8.61
C LEU A 167 21.52 15.53 -8.51
N ASN A 168 21.87 16.36 -9.51
CA ASN A 168 23.19 16.99 -9.63
C ASN A 168 24.35 15.97 -9.53
N GLY A 169 24.19 14.82 -10.20
CA GLY A 169 25.17 13.73 -10.21
C GLY A 169 25.21 12.87 -8.94
N LYS A 170 24.46 13.22 -7.89
CA LYS A 170 24.36 12.43 -6.66
C LYS A 170 23.14 11.51 -6.67
N LYS A 171 23.30 10.29 -6.18
CA LYS A 171 22.20 9.32 -6.04
C LYS A 171 21.52 9.49 -4.70
N TYR A 172 20.20 9.55 -4.71
CA TYR A 172 19.34 9.59 -3.53
C TYR A 172 18.40 8.40 -3.57
N ARG A 173 18.25 7.69 -2.46
CA ARG A 173 17.30 6.58 -2.36
C ARG A 173 15.87 7.10 -2.52
N ILE A 174 15.07 6.37 -3.29
CA ILE A 174 13.63 6.63 -3.41
C ILE A 174 12.90 5.81 -2.35
N PHE A 175 12.01 6.47 -1.63
CA PHE A 175 11.10 5.84 -0.66
C PHE A 175 9.72 5.72 -1.29
N THR A 176 9.13 4.54 -1.18
CA THR A 176 7.78 4.24 -1.70
C THR A 176 6.73 4.19 -0.58
N THR A 177 7.15 4.13 0.70
CA THR A 177 6.25 4.10 1.86
C THR A 177 6.62 5.18 2.87
N ILE A 178 5.62 5.73 3.58
CA ILE A 178 5.83 6.73 4.63
C ILE A 178 6.51 6.09 5.87
N ALA A 179 6.26 4.81 6.13
CA ALA A 179 6.93 4.08 7.20
C ALA A 179 8.46 4.04 7.00
N ASP A 180 8.94 3.81 5.77
CA ASP A 180 10.37 3.81 5.49
C ASP A 180 10.99 5.21 5.62
N VAL A 181 10.25 6.25 5.20
CA VAL A 181 10.65 7.65 5.40
C VAL A 181 10.79 7.96 6.90
N ARG A 182 9.83 7.52 7.72
CA ARG A 182 9.84 7.66 9.19
C ARG A 182 11.09 7.04 9.80
N ASN A 183 11.38 5.80 9.43
CA ASN A 183 12.52 5.04 9.94
C ASN A 183 13.84 5.73 9.55
N TYR A 184 13.94 6.19 8.31
CA TYR A 184 15.11 6.90 7.81
C TYR A 184 15.34 8.23 8.55
N ILE A 185 14.32 9.08 8.66
CA ILE A 185 14.41 10.35 9.37
C ILE A 185 14.79 10.13 10.84
N THR A 186 14.15 9.18 11.50
CA THR A 186 14.48 8.81 12.88
C THR A 186 15.95 8.44 12.99
N SER A 187 16.44 7.54 12.13
CA SER A 187 17.84 7.11 12.18
C SER A 187 18.84 8.27 12.06
N ILE A 188 18.53 9.28 11.24
CA ILE A 188 19.34 10.49 11.06
C ILE A 188 19.25 11.39 12.30
N LEU A 189 18.07 11.64 12.82
CA LEU A 189 17.87 12.50 13.99
C LEU A 189 18.58 11.96 15.24
N CYS A 190 18.62 10.63 15.39
CA CYS A 190 19.28 10.02 16.54
C CYS A 190 20.81 10.11 16.45
N GLN A 191 21.37 10.23 15.24
CA GLN A 191 22.79 10.49 15.02
C GLN A 191 23.13 11.98 15.03
N SER A 192 22.23 12.82 14.47
CA SER A 192 22.40 14.26 14.32
C SER A 192 21.06 14.98 14.62
N PRO A 193 20.81 15.33 15.89
CA PRO A 193 19.55 15.91 16.37
C PRO A 193 19.06 17.19 15.71
N LYS A 194 19.95 17.95 15.07
CA LYS A 194 19.65 19.26 14.46
C LYS A 194 19.58 19.21 12.93
N THR A 195 19.50 18.02 12.36
CA THR A 195 19.41 17.86 10.91
C THR A 195 18.09 18.40 10.40
N ASN A 196 18.16 19.22 9.35
CA ASN A 196 17.00 19.67 8.58
C ASN A 196 16.79 18.74 7.38
N PHE A 197 15.55 18.69 6.90
CA PHE A 197 15.16 17.78 5.82
C PHE A 197 14.51 18.52 4.66
N SER A 198 14.84 18.11 3.45
CA SER A 198 14.13 18.48 2.23
C SER A 198 13.48 17.24 1.64
N PHE A 199 12.16 17.15 1.80
CA PHE A 199 11.32 16.04 1.38
C PHE A 199 10.69 16.37 0.02
N LEU A 200 11.15 15.72 -1.04
CA LEU A 200 10.65 15.94 -2.39
C LEU A 200 9.62 14.86 -2.74
N ILE A 201 8.40 15.27 -3.04
CA ILE A 201 7.31 14.36 -3.41
C ILE A 201 7.18 14.34 -4.93
N ASN A 202 7.30 13.14 -5.51
CA ASN A 202 7.19 12.91 -6.95
C ASN A 202 8.00 13.92 -7.79
N PRO A 203 9.31 14.10 -7.52
CA PRO A 203 10.09 15.07 -8.28
C PRO A 203 10.15 14.70 -9.77
N PRO A 204 10.24 15.70 -10.66
CA PRO A 204 10.31 15.47 -12.10
C PRO A 204 11.51 14.59 -12.45
N THR A 205 11.35 13.71 -13.42
CA THR A 205 12.46 12.84 -13.87
C THR A 205 13.55 13.68 -14.55
N LEU A 206 14.80 13.43 -14.16
CA LEU A 206 15.94 14.28 -14.52
C LEU A 206 16.55 14.01 -15.90
N ASN A 207 16.08 12.96 -16.57
CA ASN A 207 16.55 12.57 -17.88
C ASN A 207 15.38 12.54 -18.87
N GLU A 208 15.34 13.48 -19.81
CA GLU A 208 14.59 13.29 -21.08
C GLU A 208 15.01 11.97 -21.76
N GLN A 209 16.27 11.56 -21.61
CA GLN A 209 16.82 10.31 -22.15
C GLN A 209 16.40 9.04 -21.40
N GLN A 210 15.74 9.18 -20.24
CA GLN A 210 15.19 8.08 -19.47
C GLN A 210 13.70 8.28 -19.25
N LYS A 211 13.04 8.96 -20.19
CA LYS A 211 11.60 8.87 -20.38
C LYS A 211 11.30 7.44 -20.83
N VAL A 212 11.29 6.52 -19.88
CA VAL A 212 10.79 5.17 -20.12
C VAL A 212 9.38 5.40 -20.65
N PRO A 213 9.07 4.99 -21.88
CA PRO A 213 7.76 5.27 -22.46
C PRO A 213 6.71 4.73 -21.50
N LEU A 214 5.68 5.53 -21.21
CA LEU A 214 4.53 5.02 -20.48
C LEU A 214 4.11 3.72 -21.17
N THR A 215 3.92 2.65 -20.42
CA THR A 215 3.32 1.42 -20.89
C THR A 215 2.08 1.16 -20.05
N LEU A 216 1.13 0.43 -20.62
CA LEU A 216 -0.12 0.06 -19.99
C LEU A 216 -0.30 -1.43 -20.21
N ASP A 217 -0.66 -2.16 -19.17
CA ASP A 217 -0.94 -3.59 -19.22
C ASP A 217 -2.06 -3.98 -18.25
N ILE A 218 -2.55 -5.20 -18.37
CA ILE A 218 -3.57 -5.78 -17.49
C ILE A 218 -2.86 -6.60 -16.43
N LYS A 219 -3.02 -6.20 -15.18
CA LYS A 219 -2.44 -6.92 -14.04
C LYS A 219 -3.28 -8.13 -13.65
N GLU A 220 -4.59 -7.94 -13.52
CA GLU A 220 -5.50 -8.94 -12.96
C GLU A 220 -6.91 -8.81 -13.56
N VAL A 221 -7.58 -9.96 -13.72
CA VAL A 221 -8.98 -10.05 -14.15
C VAL A 221 -9.71 -11.04 -13.24
N ASN A 222 -10.64 -10.54 -12.44
CA ASN A 222 -11.53 -11.36 -11.62
C ASN A 222 -12.86 -11.57 -12.36
N CYS A 223 -13.09 -12.78 -12.86
CA CYS A 223 -14.27 -13.09 -13.67
C CYS A 223 -15.59 -13.16 -12.89
N GLU A 224 -15.53 -13.43 -11.58
CA GLU A 224 -16.70 -13.50 -10.72
C GLU A 224 -17.28 -12.10 -10.46
N THR A 225 -16.41 -11.15 -10.14
CA THR A 225 -16.78 -9.75 -9.88
C THR A 225 -16.81 -8.91 -11.15
N GLY A 226 -16.08 -9.33 -12.19
CA GLY A 226 -15.85 -8.54 -13.41
C GLY A 226 -14.78 -7.47 -13.24
N LYS A 227 -14.06 -7.45 -12.11
CA LYS A 227 -13.04 -6.45 -11.81
C LYS A 227 -11.80 -6.69 -12.67
N ILE A 228 -11.32 -5.64 -13.33
CA ILE A 228 -10.05 -5.58 -14.05
C ILE A 228 -9.17 -4.54 -13.40
N THR A 229 -7.93 -4.89 -13.13
CA THR A 229 -6.92 -3.96 -12.60
C THR A 229 -5.83 -3.74 -13.66
N LEU A 230 -5.61 -2.47 -14.00
CA LEU A 230 -4.56 -2.06 -14.91
C LEU A 230 -3.25 -1.77 -14.16
N VAL A 231 -2.12 -1.97 -14.81
CA VAL A 231 -0.81 -1.53 -14.32
C VAL A 231 -0.15 -0.67 -15.39
N THR A 232 0.59 0.34 -14.96
CA THR A 232 1.42 1.16 -15.83
C THR A 232 2.86 1.09 -15.38
N THR A 233 3.79 1.19 -16.32
CA THR A 233 5.21 1.38 -16.00
C THR A 233 5.81 2.49 -16.85
N GLY A 234 6.90 3.09 -16.37
CA GLY A 234 7.52 4.24 -17.01
C GLY A 234 6.69 5.51 -16.84
N GLY A 235 6.75 6.40 -17.84
CA GLY A 235 6.07 7.68 -17.81
C GLY A 235 6.96 8.83 -17.35
N ASP A 236 6.34 10.01 -17.21
CA ASP A 236 7.02 11.23 -16.73
C ASP A 236 6.84 11.48 -15.23
N GLY A 237 6.07 10.63 -14.54
CA GLY A 237 5.80 10.73 -13.11
C GLY A 237 4.62 11.63 -12.73
N SER A 238 4.00 12.32 -13.70
CA SER A 238 2.75 13.05 -13.45
C SER A 238 1.57 12.11 -13.21
N SER A 239 0.46 12.64 -12.67
CA SER A 239 -0.74 11.83 -12.37
C SER A 239 -1.31 11.19 -13.63
N ILE A 240 -1.60 9.88 -13.57
CA ILE A 240 -2.19 9.12 -14.67
C ILE A 240 -3.71 9.15 -14.56
N ARG A 241 -4.39 9.30 -15.71
CA ARG A 241 -5.84 9.16 -15.84
C ARG A 241 -6.17 7.95 -16.70
N PHE A 242 -6.96 7.03 -16.16
CA PHE A 242 -7.41 5.83 -16.83
C PHE A 242 -8.79 6.04 -17.46
N SER A 243 -9.00 5.45 -18.64
CA SER A 243 -10.30 5.41 -19.30
C SER A 243 -10.54 4.06 -19.95
N ALA A 244 -11.79 3.67 -20.08
CA ALA A 244 -12.22 2.52 -20.84
C ALA A 244 -13.53 2.84 -21.56
N ASP A 245 -13.55 2.65 -22.87
CA ASP A 245 -14.74 2.92 -23.68
C ASP A 245 -15.92 2.07 -23.18
N GLY A 246 -17.03 2.75 -22.87
CA GLY A 246 -18.25 2.11 -22.37
C GLY A 246 -18.25 1.75 -20.88
N LEU A 247 -17.17 2.03 -20.13
CA LEU A 247 -17.10 1.80 -18.67
C LEU A 247 -16.93 3.11 -17.90
N GLN A 248 -15.77 3.77 -18.01
CA GLN A 248 -15.42 4.97 -17.23
C GLN A 248 -14.43 5.84 -18.01
N LYS A 249 -14.49 7.17 -17.84
CA LYS A 249 -13.60 8.12 -18.55
C LYS A 249 -12.82 8.98 -17.57
N GLY A 250 -11.49 8.98 -17.72
CA GLY A 250 -10.55 9.88 -17.08
C GLY A 250 -10.49 9.78 -15.56
N SER A 251 -10.63 8.58 -14.98
CA SER A 251 -10.50 8.31 -13.54
C SER A 251 -9.04 8.26 -13.10
N HIS A 252 -8.75 8.50 -11.83
CA HIS A 252 -7.44 8.18 -11.25
C HIS A 252 -7.35 6.72 -10.78
N ASP A 253 -8.49 6.02 -10.68
CA ASP A 253 -8.53 4.61 -10.37
C ASP A 253 -8.07 3.77 -11.56
N ASN A 254 -7.20 2.81 -11.31
CA ASN A 254 -6.74 1.83 -12.31
C ASN A 254 -7.64 0.59 -12.39
N GLU A 255 -8.79 0.60 -11.71
CA GLU A 255 -9.70 -0.53 -11.63
C GLU A 255 -11.00 -0.27 -12.38
N PHE A 256 -11.52 -1.30 -13.04
CA PHE A 256 -12.73 -1.24 -13.85
C PHE A 256 -13.64 -2.42 -13.54
N ILE A 257 -14.95 -2.21 -13.51
CA ILE A 257 -15.94 -3.28 -13.33
C ILE A 257 -16.64 -3.54 -14.65
N ILE A 258 -16.45 -4.74 -15.21
CA ILE A 258 -17.11 -5.17 -16.44
C ILE A 258 -18.51 -5.75 -16.14
N PRO A 259 -19.57 -5.23 -16.77
CA PRO A 259 -20.92 -5.78 -16.69
C PRO A 259 -20.96 -7.25 -17.10
N LYS A 260 -21.78 -8.05 -16.41
CA LYS A 260 -21.88 -9.50 -16.63
C LYS A 260 -22.13 -9.89 -18.09
N SER A 261 -22.93 -9.11 -18.82
CA SER A 261 -23.23 -9.31 -20.25
C SER A 261 -22.01 -9.12 -21.16
N GLN A 262 -21.00 -8.39 -20.71
CA GLN A 262 -19.81 -8.02 -21.48
C GLN A 262 -18.56 -8.81 -21.05
N ARG A 263 -18.68 -9.85 -20.22
CA ARG A 263 -17.52 -10.62 -19.74
C ARG A 263 -17.03 -11.71 -20.71
N LYS A 264 -17.69 -11.89 -21.86
CA LYS A 264 -17.34 -12.91 -22.86
C LYS A 264 -17.32 -12.32 -24.26
N GLY A 265 -16.15 -12.30 -24.88
CA GLY A 265 -15.93 -11.90 -26.26
C GLY A 265 -16.04 -10.39 -26.52
N GLN A 266 -16.36 -9.58 -25.51
CA GLN A 266 -16.38 -8.13 -25.65
C GLN A 266 -14.96 -7.59 -25.66
N VAL A 267 -14.69 -6.70 -26.61
CA VAL A 267 -13.43 -5.95 -26.69
C VAL A 267 -13.58 -4.61 -25.98
N PHE A 268 -12.61 -4.29 -25.13
CA PHE A 268 -12.48 -3.00 -24.45
C PHE A 268 -11.18 -2.32 -24.86
N ASN A 269 -11.25 -1.01 -25.06
CA ASN A 269 -10.11 -0.13 -25.27
C ASN A 269 -9.77 0.53 -23.93
N PHE A 270 -8.70 0.09 -23.28
CA PHE A 270 -8.20 0.76 -22.07
C PHE A 270 -7.18 1.82 -22.46
N LEU A 271 -7.26 2.97 -21.82
CA LEU A 271 -6.40 4.12 -22.02
C LEU A 271 -5.74 4.51 -20.68
N ALA A 272 -4.47 4.87 -20.73
CA ALA A 272 -3.76 5.56 -19.67
C ALA A 272 -3.19 6.85 -20.25
N ILE A 273 -3.59 7.98 -19.66
CA ILE A 273 -3.24 9.33 -20.10
C ILE A 273 -2.37 9.97 -19.02
N GLN A 274 -1.16 10.37 -19.38
CA GLN A 274 -0.21 11.04 -18.49
C GLN A 274 0.37 12.26 -19.22
N GLY A 275 -0.01 13.46 -18.78
CA GLY A 275 0.26 14.68 -19.53
C GLY A 275 -0.30 14.60 -20.96
N GLU A 276 0.58 14.73 -21.96
CA GLU A 276 0.24 14.60 -23.38
C GLU A 276 0.39 13.16 -23.92
N ILE A 277 0.94 12.24 -23.11
CA ILE A 277 1.14 10.85 -23.53
C ILE A 277 -0.14 10.06 -23.29
N THR A 278 -0.64 9.43 -24.36
CA THR A 278 -1.73 8.46 -24.27
C THR A 278 -1.23 7.07 -24.66
N ARG A 279 -1.48 6.09 -23.80
CA ARG A 279 -1.27 4.68 -24.10
C ARG A 279 -2.58 3.94 -24.14
N LYS A 280 -2.67 3.01 -25.09
CA LYS A 280 -3.88 2.25 -25.38
C LYS A 280 -3.54 0.76 -25.41
N ILE A 281 -4.37 -0.05 -24.78
CA ILE A 281 -4.40 -1.49 -24.97
C ILE A 281 -5.81 -1.96 -25.32
N ASN A 282 -5.88 -3.02 -26.11
CA ASN A 282 -7.14 -3.68 -26.44
C ASN A 282 -7.21 -4.98 -25.64
N TYR A 283 -8.30 -5.19 -24.93
CA TYR A 283 -8.54 -6.40 -24.17
C TYR A 283 -9.82 -7.08 -24.64
N THR A 284 -9.74 -8.37 -24.94
CA THR A 284 -10.93 -9.19 -25.21
C THR A 284 -11.26 -10.02 -23.99
N THR A 285 -12.45 -9.82 -23.43
CA THR A 285 -12.90 -10.56 -22.25
C THR A 285 -13.03 -12.05 -22.54
N SER A 286 -12.38 -12.88 -21.73
CA SER A 286 -12.33 -14.33 -21.90
C SER A 286 -12.96 -15.10 -20.73
N CYS A 287 -13.79 -14.44 -19.91
CA CYS A 287 -14.30 -15.08 -18.71
C CYS A 287 -15.15 -16.30 -19.07
N PRO A 288 -14.86 -17.47 -18.48
CA PRO A 288 -15.67 -18.65 -18.68
C PRO A 288 -17.08 -18.32 -18.22
N GLN A 289 -18.07 -18.55 -19.08
CA GLN A 289 -19.45 -18.54 -18.64
C GLN A 289 -19.56 -19.64 -17.60
N LEU A 290 -19.92 -19.28 -16.37
CA LEU A 290 -20.44 -20.24 -15.40
C LEU A 290 -21.59 -20.93 -16.11
N VAL A 291 -21.34 -22.14 -16.60
CA VAL A 291 -22.34 -22.93 -17.32
C VAL A 291 -23.41 -23.17 -16.28
N LYS A 292 -24.53 -22.45 -16.40
CA LYS A 292 -25.68 -22.65 -15.52
C LYS A 292 -25.95 -24.15 -15.60
N PRO A 293 -25.94 -24.90 -14.48
CA PRO A 293 -26.09 -26.34 -14.51
C PRO A 293 -27.28 -26.65 -15.40
N THR A 294 -27.00 -27.20 -16.58
CA THR A 294 -28.07 -27.68 -17.43
C THR A 294 -28.67 -28.79 -16.61
N ILE A 295 -29.95 -28.69 -16.27
CA ILE A 295 -30.70 -29.73 -15.57
C ILE A 295 -30.68 -30.94 -16.51
N GLY A 296 -29.59 -31.70 -16.41
CA GLY A 296 -29.22 -32.76 -17.30
C GLY A 296 -29.81 -34.04 -16.77
N ARG A 297 -30.89 -34.46 -17.43
CA ARG A 297 -31.35 -35.83 -17.65
C ARG A 297 -30.43 -36.88 -16.98
N GLN A 298 -30.93 -37.43 -15.87
CA GLN A 298 -30.40 -38.56 -15.07
C GLN A 298 -29.17 -39.25 -15.68
N GLY A 299 -28.00 -38.65 -15.47
CA GLY A 299 -26.72 -39.29 -15.74
C GLY A 299 -26.47 -40.35 -14.67
N LYS A 300 -26.08 -41.54 -15.12
CA LYS A 300 -25.73 -42.71 -14.33
C LYS A 300 -24.89 -42.32 -13.11
N VAL A 301 -25.47 -42.53 -11.93
CA VAL A 301 -24.91 -42.26 -10.60
C VAL A 301 -23.56 -42.95 -10.47
N VAL A 302 -22.49 -42.18 -10.21
CA VAL A 302 -21.11 -42.71 -10.08
C VAL A 302 -20.76 -43.03 -8.62
N SER A 303 -21.48 -42.46 -7.66
CA SER A 303 -21.43 -42.87 -6.25
C SER A 303 -22.61 -42.27 -5.49
N THR A 304 -23.43 -43.11 -4.87
CA THR A 304 -24.51 -42.70 -3.97
C THR A 304 -23.93 -42.57 -2.56
N LEU A 305 -23.88 -41.36 -2.00
CA LEU A 305 -23.60 -41.17 -0.58
C LEU A 305 -24.93 -41.39 0.17
N THR A 306 -25.08 -42.55 0.81
CA THR A 306 -26.25 -42.86 1.65
C THR A 306 -26.09 -42.12 2.98
N GLY A 307 -26.58 -40.87 3.02
CA GLY A 307 -26.69 -40.06 4.22
C GLY A 307 -28.13 -40.04 4.76
N ILE A 308 -28.27 -39.71 6.05
CA ILE A 308 -29.55 -39.66 6.80
C ILE A 308 -30.56 -38.66 6.18
N ASN A 309 -30.14 -37.85 5.21
CA ASN A 309 -30.93 -36.81 4.54
C ASN A 309 -31.26 -37.09 3.06
N GLY A 310 -31.12 -38.34 2.60
CA GLY A 310 -31.45 -38.77 1.24
C GLY A 310 -30.23 -38.89 0.31
N ASP A 311 -30.42 -39.62 -0.79
CA ASP A 311 -29.35 -39.90 -1.77
C ASP A 311 -28.96 -38.63 -2.53
N LEU A 312 -27.71 -38.20 -2.35
CA LEU A 312 -27.09 -37.10 -3.08
C LEU A 312 -26.19 -37.63 -4.18
N THR A 313 -26.33 -37.09 -5.39
CA THR A 313 -25.45 -37.40 -6.54
C THR A 313 -24.45 -36.27 -6.75
N ILE A 314 -23.15 -36.55 -6.62
CA ILE A 314 -22.08 -35.55 -6.81
C ILE A 314 -22.03 -35.10 -8.27
N MET A 315 -22.00 -33.78 -8.50
CA MET A 315 -21.79 -33.20 -9.81
C MET A 315 -20.31 -33.24 -10.18
N LYS A 316 -19.98 -34.01 -11.23
CA LYS A 316 -18.59 -34.16 -11.71
C LYS A 316 -17.97 -32.79 -12.06
N GLY A 317 -16.77 -32.51 -11.56
CA GLY A 317 -16.04 -31.27 -11.84
C GLY A 317 -16.45 -30.06 -10.99
N SER A 318 -17.34 -30.24 -10.02
CA SER A 318 -17.67 -29.20 -9.03
C SER A 318 -16.77 -29.22 -7.79
N GLU A 319 -15.74 -30.07 -7.80
CA GLU A 319 -14.92 -30.34 -6.63
C GLU A 319 -13.84 -29.27 -6.44
N GLY A 320 -13.84 -28.63 -5.27
CA GLY A 320 -12.83 -27.68 -4.83
C GLY A 320 -12.23 -28.10 -3.49
N CYS A 321 -11.01 -27.64 -3.22
CA CYS A 321 -10.32 -27.87 -1.96
C CYS A 321 -9.93 -26.53 -1.34
N ASP A 322 -10.27 -26.32 -0.07
CA ASP A 322 -9.71 -25.25 0.75
C ASP A 322 -9.32 -25.82 2.12
N LEU A 323 -8.03 -25.78 2.43
CA LEU A 323 -7.44 -26.17 3.72
C LEU A 323 -8.09 -27.42 4.34
N CYS A 324 -7.90 -28.59 3.71
CA CYS A 324 -8.40 -29.89 4.18
C CYS A 324 -9.94 -30.00 4.23
N THR A 325 -10.66 -29.03 3.64
CA THR A 325 -12.10 -29.10 3.42
C THR A 325 -12.34 -29.26 1.93
N ARG A 326 -13.08 -30.32 1.56
CA ARG A 326 -13.53 -30.53 0.19
C ARG A 326 -14.93 -29.95 0.04
N TYR A 327 -15.12 -29.18 -1.02
CA TYR A 327 -16.40 -28.60 -1.40
C TYR A 327 -16.84 -29.24 -2.70
N TYR A 328 -18.11 -29.59 -2.83
CA TYR A 328 -18.67 -30.04 -4.09
C TYR A 328 -20.16 -29.75 -4.15
N SER A 329 -20.68 -29.61 -5.37
CA SER A 329 -22.11 -29.53 -5.62
C SER A 329 -22.68 -30.93 -5.75
N ALA A 330 -23.78 -31.21 -5.07
CA ALA A 330 -24.51 -32.46 -5.20
C ALA A 330 -25.99 -32.20 -5.46
N THR A 331 -26.63 -33.09 -6.20
CA THR A 331 -28.05 -32.98 -6.55
C THR A 331 -28.85 -34.03 -5.77
N ASP A 332 -29.96 -33.62 -5.15
CA ASP A 332 -30.90 -34.56 -4.53
C ASP A 332 -31.82 -35.24 -5.57
N ASN A 333 -32.63 -36.18 -5.09
CA ASN A 333 -33.61 -36.90 -5.90
C ASN A 333 -34.68 -36.00 -6.56
N LEU A 334 -34.85 -34.76 -6.10
CA LEU A 334 -35.75 -33.75 -6.67
C LEU A 334 -35.05 -32.81 -7.66
N GLY A 335 -33.76 -33.02 -7.94
CA GLY A 335 -33.00 -32.16 -8.86
C GLY A 335 -32.48 -30.87 -8.23
N ARG A 336 -32.60 -30.69 -6.90
CA ARG A 336 -32.10 -29.48 -6.21
C ARG A 336 -30.61 -29.61 -5.95
N ILE A 337 -29.88 -28.53 -6.20
CA ILE A 337 -28.43 -28.47 -5.99
C ILE A 337 -28.15 -28.03 -4.56
N HIS A 338 -27.30 -28.78 -3.87
CA HIS A 338 -26.81 -28.52 -2.53
C HIS A 338 -25.29 -28.36 -2.59
N GLU A 339 -24.78 -27.36 -1.88
CA GLU A 339 -23.34 -27.27 -1.60
C GLU A 339 -23.03 -28.20 -0.43
N VAL A 340 -22.13 -29.15 -0.63
CA VAL A 340 -21.71 -30.11 0.38
C VAL A 340 -20.27 -29.79 0.79
N LYS A 341 -20.05 -29.74 2.11
CA LYS A 341 -18.75 -29.50 2.72
C LYS A 341 -18.29 -30.74 3.48
N GLU A 342 -17.24 -31.37 3.00
CA GLU A 342 -16.59 -32.49 3.65
C GLU A 342 -15.34 -31.98 4.38
N LYS A 343 -15.46 -31.75 5.69
CA LYS A 343 -14.34 -31.35 6.54
C LYS A 343 -13.38 -32.53 6.74
N ASN A 344 -12.09 -32.23 6.85
CA ASN A 344 -11.01 -33.19 7.09
C ASN A 344 -10.83 -34.20 5.96
N SER A 345 -11.05 -33.75 4.72
CA SER A 345 -10.86 -34.54 3.53
C SER A 345 -9.37 -34.83 3.32
N ILE A 346 -9.01 -36.11 3.41
CA ILE A 346 -7.62 -36.57 3.26
C ILE A 346 -7.06 -36.36 1.84
N THR A 347 -7.95 -36.17 0.86
CA THR A 347 -7.58 -35.89 -0.53
C THR A 347 -7.32 -34.40 -0.78
N CYS A 348 -7.92 -33.51 0.01
CA CYS A 348 -7.75 -32.05 -0.12
C CYS A 348 -6.73 -31.44 0.86
N CYS A 349 -6.23 -32.21 1.82
CA CYS A 349 -5.34 -31.69 2.85
C CYS A 349 -3.88 -31.71 2.36
N PRO A 350 -3.18 -30.55 2.32
CA PRO A 350 -1.79 -30.52 1.91
C PRO A 350 -0.90 -31.32 2.88
N CYS A 351 0.09 -32.02 2.36
CA CYS A 351 1.05 -32.77 3.16
C CYS A 351 1.72 -31.87 4.20
N GLY A 352 1.85 -32.36 5.42
CA GLY A 352 2.46 -31.65 6.54
C GLY A 352 1.57 -30.63 7.24
N LYS A 353 0.37 -30.32 6.74
CA LYS A 353 -0.58 -29.44 7.43
C LYS A 353 -1.19 -30.10 8.65
N THR A 354 -1.43 -29.30 9.69
CA THR A 354 -2.10 -29.72 10.91
C THR A 354 -3.56 -29.29 10.92
N ILE A 355 -4.45 -30.16 11.37
CA ILE A 355 -5.88 -29.90 11.54
C ILE A 355 -6.33 -30.31 12.94
N GLU A 356 -7.33 -29.62 13.47
CA GLU A 356 -7.89 -29.94 14.78
C GLU A 356 -9.23 -30.68 14.62
N MET A 357 -9.35 -31.86 15.23
CA MET A 357 -10.55 -32.68 15.18
C MET A 357 -10.88 -33.21 16.58
N LYS A 358 -12.06 -32.84 17.10
CA LYS A 358 -12.53 -33.26 18.43
C LYS A 358 -11.52 -32.94 19.55
N GLY A 359 -10.89 -31.75 19.49
CA GLY A 359 -9.91 -31.28 20.49
C GLY A 359 -8.55 -31.97 20.42
N LYS A 360 -8.23 -32.64 19.31
CA LYS A 360 -6.92 -33.25 19.06
C LYS A 360 -6.33 -32.71 17.76
N THR A 361 -5.02 -32.51 17.73
CA THR A 361 -4.28 -32.04 16.55
C THR A 361 -3.76 -33.23 15.75
N TYR A 362 -4.03 -33.24 14.44
CA TYR A 362 -3.53 -34.25 13.52
C TYR A 362 -2.70 -33.58 12.43
N ARG A 363 -1.63 -34.23 11.99
CA ARG A 363 -0.81 -33.81 10.85
C ARG A 363 -1.07 -34.72 9.66
N MET A 364 -1.23 -34.13 8.49
CA MET A 364 -1.34 -34.88 7.25
C MET A 364 0.02 -35.48 6.86
N GLU A 365 0.11 -36.80 6.82
CA GLU A 365 1.24 -37.56 6.29
C GLU A 365 0.89 -38.10 4.91
N CYS A 366 1.74 -37.83 3.93
CA CYS A 366 1.60 -38.35 2.58
C CYS A 366 2.70 -39.39 2.34
N GLY A 367 2.32 -40.61 1.96
CA GLY A 367 3.25 -41.69 1.64
C GLY A 367 2.80 -42.48 0.42
N GLU A 368 3.65 -43.39 -0.05
CA GLU A 368 3.37 -44.24 -1.23
C GLU A 368 2.15 -45.14 -1.03
N SER A 369 1.82 -45.48 0.23
CA SER A 369 0.62 -46.22 0.61
C SER A 369 -0.65 -45.35 0.71
N GLY A 370 -0.57 -44.06 0.37
CA GLY A 370 -1.66 -43.09 0.46
C GLY A 370 -1.51 -42.08 1.60
N ASN A 371 -2.41 -41.10 1.61
CA ASN A 371 -2.45 -40.02 2.61
C ASN A 371 -3.16 -40.48 3.88
N ARG A 372 -2.63 -40.11 5.05
CA ARG A 372 -3.23 -40.41 6.36
C ARG A 372 -3.04 -39.26 7.35
N LEU A 373 -3.94 -39.15 8.33
CA LEU A 373 -3.81 -38.23 9.45
C LEU A 373 -3.07 -38.93 10.60
N ALA A 374 -1.93 -38.40 11.01
CA ALA A 374 -1.19 -38.85 12.18
C ALA A 374 -1.48 -37.92 13.37
N LEU A 375 -1.72 -38.47 14.55
CA LEU A 375 -1.90 -37.67 15.77
C LEU A 375 -0.59 -36.96 16.11
N VAL A 376 -0.67 -35.65 16.37
CA VAL A 376 0.45 -34.87 16.92
C VAL A 376 0.21 -34.79 18.42
N GLU A 377 1.05 -35.49 19.19
CA GLU A 377 1.06 -35.38 20.66
C GLU A 377 1.59 -34.04 21.14
#